data_AF-A0A939HT33-F1
#
_entry.id   AF-A0A939HT33-F1
#
_cell.length_a   1.000
_cell.length_b   1.000
_cell.length_c   1.000
_cell.angle_alpha   90.00
_cell.angle_beta   90.00
_cell.angle_gamma   90.00
#
_symmetry.space_group_name_H-M   'P 1'
#
loop_
_entity.id
_entity.type
_entity.pdbx_description
1 polymer ?
#
loop_
_entity_poly.entity_id
_entity_poly.type
_entity_poly.pdbx_seq_one_letter_code
_entity_poly.pdbx_strand_id
1 'polypeptide(L)'
;MKIIQAELRSLHSPDAVDLPLFTPLDAECFGLLVQAMVGPKGQQGCESFDFMVCSPRWLENKMSSTGYVLGRHYLLLPKYDYNLIWQVIQGLCDEAEAPDWKTVASRVDTVAGSLKITILIEMGGDSRYGHIHPSPRNQAYGKNLVYFYIQVPPAGKIQAR
;
A
#
# COMPACT_ATOMS: atom_id res chain seq x y z
N MET A 1 19.60 -23.82 -6.16
CA MET A 1 19.70 -22.41 -6.60
C MET A 1 19.60 -21.52 -5.37
N LYS A 2 20.40 -20.45 -5.29
CA LYS A 2 20.28 -19.46 -4.22
C LYS A 2 19.04 -18.60 -4.49
N ILE A 3 18.14 -18.50 -3.53
CA ILE A 3 17.01 -17.58 -3.58
C ILE A 3 17.46 -16.23 -3.03
N ILE A 4 17.04 -15.16 -3.68
CA ILE A 4 17.22 -13.78 -3.25
C ILE A 4 15.92 -13.36 -2.56
N GLN A 5 16.04 -12.76 -1.37
CA GLN A 5 14.95 -12.13 -0.64
C GLN A 5 15.17 -10.62 -0.65
N ALA A 6 14.10 -9.83 -0.75
CA ALA A 6 14.17 -8.38 -0.56
C ALA A 6 14.42 -7.99 0.90
N GLU A 7 15.03 -6.83 1.10
CA GLU A 7 15.24 -6.19 2.39
C GLU A 7 14.95 -4.69 2.25
N LEU A 8 14.00 -4.19 3.03
CA LEU A 8 13.76 -2.75 3.17
C LEU A 8 14.90 -2.14 4.00
N ARG A 9 15.59 -1.14 3.44
CA ARG A 9 16.73 -0.48 4.10
C ARG A 9 16.32 0.83 4.75
N SER A 10 15.53 1.63 4.04
CA SER A 10 15.11 2.94 4.50
C SER A 10 13.85 3.40 3.76
N LEU A 11 13.17 4.37 4.37
CA LEU A 11 12.11 5.14 3.74
C LEU A 11 12.52 6.61 3.70
N HIS A 12 12.31 7.24 2.56
CA HIS A 12 12.54 8.66 2.32
C HIS A 12 11.29 9.31 1.75
N SER A 13 11.19 10.63 1.81
CA SER A 13 10.13 11.37 1.14
C SER A 13 10.67 12.72 0.66
N PRO A 14 10.39 13.14 -0.59
CA PRO A 14 10.66 14.51 -1.00
C PRO A 14 9.71 15.52 -0.33
N ASP A 15 8.58 15.06 0.21
CA ASP A 15 7.57 15.90 0.87
C ASP A 15 7.87 16.09 2.37
N ALA A 16 8.83 15.35 2.93
CA ALA A 16 9.20 15.41 4.34
C ALA A 16 10.72 15.26 4.54
N VAL A 17 11.34 16.27 5.18
CA VAL A 17 12.81 16.32 5.42
C VAL A 17 13.29 15.13 6.26
N ASP A 18 12.58 14.82 7.34
CA ASP A 18 12.84 13.67 8.21
C ASP A 18 11.53 12.89 8.37
N LEU A 19 11.35 11.85 7.53
CA LEU A 19 10.11 11.09 7.47
C LEU A 19 9.74 10.39 8.79
N PRO A 20 10.68 9.76 9.54
CA PRO A 20 10.40 9.25 10.89
C PRO A 20 9.87 10.28 11.89
N LEU A 21 10.30 11.54 11.79
CA LEU A 21 9.88 12.62 12.69
C LEU A 21 8.75 13.48 12.11
N PHE A 22 8.37 13.25 10.86
CA PHE A 22 7.34 14.01 10.18
C PHE A 22 5.97 13.78 10.81
N THR A 23 5.23 14.86 10.99
CA THR A 23 3.82 14.83 11.37
C THR A 23 3.05 15.77 10.43
N PRO A 24 2.04 15.30 9.70
CA PRO A 24 1.22 16.16 8.86
C PRO A 24 0.37 17.10 9.72
N LEU A 25 -0.06 18.23 9.14
CA LEU A 25 -0.95 19.19 9.81
C LEU A 25 -2.29 18.56 10.22
N ASP A 26 -2.84 17.68 9.39
CA ASP A 26 -4.02 16.87 9.68
C ASP A 26 -3.66 15.40 9.46
N ALA A 27 -3.63 14.63 10.56
CA ALA A 27 -3.31 13.21 10.51
C ALA A 27 -4.37 12.36 9.81
N GLU A 28 -5.61 12.84 9.65
CA GLU A 28 -6.70 12.16 8.93
C GLU A 28 -6.89 12.68 7.49
N CYS A 29 -6.15 13.73 7.09
CA CYS A 29 -6.20 14.33 5.76
C CYS A 29 -4.80 14.69 5.22
N PHE A 30 -4.04 13.66 4.84
CA PHE A 30 -2.67 13.80 4.34
C PHE A 30 -2.44 13.00 3.05
N GLY A 31 -1.41 13.38 2.30
CA GLY A 31 -0.85 12.64 1.17
C GLY A 31 0.63 12.99 1.00
N LEU A 32 1.48 11.98 0.84
CA LEU A 32 2.92 12.12 0.68
C LEU A 32 3.49 11.03 -0.23
N LEU A 33 4.51 11.37 -1.00
CA LEU A 33 5.33 10.39 -1.71
C LEU A 33 6.34 9.78 -0.74
N VAL A 34 6.32 8.45 -0.59
CA VAL A 34 7.31 7.69 0.18
C VAL A 34 8.12 6.83 -0.77
N GLN A 35 9.44 6.96 -0.71
CA GLN A 35 10.40 6.20 -1.49
C GLN A 35 11.01 5.13 -0.60
N ALA A 36 10.75 3.86 -0.91
CA ALA A 36 11.32 2.72 -0.22
C ALA A 36 12.61 2.29 -0.90
N MET A 37 13.71 2.28 -0.15
CA MET A 37 15.01 1.78 -0.62
C MET A 37 15.08 0.29 -0.32
N VAL A 38 14.98 -0.54 -1.35
CA VAL A 38 14.92 -2.00 -1.20
C VAL A 38 16.07 -2.64 -1.96
N GLY A 39 16.74 -3.61 -1.33
CA GLY A 39 17.86 -4.33 -1.95
C GLY A 39 17.83 -5.83 -1.65
N PRO A 40 18.76 -6.61 -2.22
CA PRO A 40 18.91 -8.02 -1.87
C PRO A 40 19.42 -8.16 -0.44
N LYS A 41 18.75 -9.01 0.35
CA LYS A 41 19.04 -9.19 1.78
C LYS A 41 20.50 -9.54 2.03
N GLY A 42 21.16 -8.76 2.90
CA GLY A 42 22.56 -8.94 3.30
C GLY A 42 23.59 -8.71 2.18
N GLN A 43 23.19 -8.12 1.04
CA GLN A 43 24.10 -7.75 -0.06
C GLN A 43 24.17 -6.23 -0.19
N GLN A 44 25.05 -5.72 -1.05
CA GLN A 44 25.08 -4.29 -1.38
C GLN A 44 24.11 -3.97 -2.52
N GLY A 45 23.76 -2.68 -2.63
CA GLY A 45 22.84 -2.18 -3.66
C GLY A 45 21.38 -2.11 -3.19
N CYS A 46 20.66 -1.16 -3.78
CA CYS A 46 19.24 -0.94 -3.59
C CYS A 46 18.65 -0.21 -4.80
N GLU A 47 17.35 -0.42 -5.01
CA GLU A 47 16.50 0.35 -5.91
C GLU A 47 15.46 1.11 -5.07
N SER A 48 14.96 2.22 -5.62
CA SER A 48 13.87 3.01 -5.02
C SER A 48 12.52 2.59 -5.59
N PHE A 49 11.57 2.29 -4.72
CA PHE A 49 10.18 2.01 -5.07
C PHE A 49 9.29 3.09 -4.47
N ASP A 50 8.48 3.74 -5.30
CA ASP A 50 7.66 4.87 -4.88
C ASP A 50 6.26 4.42 -4.45
N PHE A 51 5.76 5.00 -3.37
CA PHE A 51 4.42 4.80 -2.83
C PHE A 51 3.76 6.16 -2.58
N MET A 52 2.55 6.35 -3.08
CA MET A 52 1.67 7.45 -2.65
C MET A 52 0.97 7.03 -1.37
N VAL A 53 1.49 7.47 -0.22
CA VAL A 53 0.86 7.19 1.07
C VAL A 53 -0.13 8.30 1.36
N CYS A 54 -1.41 7.97 1.56
CA CYS A 54 -2.41 8.99 1.81
C CYS A 54 -3.59 8.49 2.63
N SER A 55 -4.37 9.44 3.13
CA SER A 55 -5.66 9.19 3.76
C SER A 55 -6.79 9.06 2.73
N PRO A 56 -7.86 8.30 3.02
CA PRO A 56 -9.06 8.27 2.19
C PRO A 56 -9.64 9.66 1.95
N ARG A 57 -9.66 10.51 2.97
CA ARG A 57 -10.18 11.89 2.89
C ARG A 57 -9.34 12.77 1.96
N TRP A 58 -8.02 12.65 2.00
CA TRP A 58 -7.15 13.34 1.04
C TRP A 58 -7.38 12.84 -0.38
N LEU A 59 -7.51 11.52 -0.56
CA LEU A 59 -7.75 10.93 -1.88
C LEU A 59 -9.10 11.36 -2.46
N GLU A 60 -10.15 11.43 -1.64
CA GLU A 60 -11.45 11.97 -2.01
C GLU A 60 -11.33 13.43 -2.48
N ASN A 61 -10.71 14.30 -1.68
CA ASN A 61 -10.48 15.70 -2.05
C ASN A 61 -9.70 15.80 -3.39
N LYS A 62 -8.70 14.94 -3.57
CA LYS A 62 -7.91 14.90 -4.81
C LYS A 62 -8.80 14.51 -5.99
N MET A 63 -9.59 13.45 -5.89
CA MET A 63 -10.52 13.02 -6.93
C MET A 63 -11.59 14.07 -7.23
N SER A 64 -12.14 14.75 -6.23
CA SER A 64 -13.10 15.84 -6.46
C SER A 64 -12.49 16.99 -7.27
N SER A 65 -11.19 17.24 -7.11
CA SER A 65 -10.49 18.28 -7.85
C SER A 65 -10.09 17.89 -9.28
N THR A 66 -9.73 16.62 -9.51
CA THR A 66 -9.19 16.14 -10.81
C THR A 66 -10.19 15.31 -11.63
N GLY A 67 -11.26 14.82 -11.02
CA GLY A 67 -12.22 13.89 -11.61
C GLY A 67 -11.76 12.43 -11.66
N TYR A 68 -10.48 12.14 -11.43
CA TYR A 68 -9.90 10.79 -11.45
C TYR A 68 -8.56 10.72 -10.72
N VAL A 69 -8.18 9.51 -10.28
CA VAL A 69 -6.84 9.18 -9.79
C VAL A 69 -6.41 7.80 -10.33
N LEU A 70 -5.17 7.69 -10.80
CA LEU A 70 -4.57 6.39 -11.14
C LEU A 70 -4.03 5.75 -9.86
N GLY A 71 -4.69 4.70 -9.36
CA GLY A 71 -4.42 4.16 -8.02
C GLY A 71 -3.21 3.23 -7.84
N ARG A 72 -2.33 3.07 -8.84
CA ARG A 72 -1.13 2.21 -8.67
C ARG A 72 -0.18 2.83 -7.65
N HIS A 73 0.42 2.00 -6.79
CA HIS A 73 1.34 2.44 -5.73
C HIS A 73 0.71 3.27 -4.62
N TYR A 74 -0.62 3.21 -4.44
CA TYR A 74 -1.29 3.89 -3.32
C TYR A 74 -1.32 3.02 -2.07
N LEU A 75 -0.88 3.58 -0.94
CA LEU A 75 -1.00 3.00 0.38
C LEU A 75 -1.93 3.89 1.23
N LEU A 76 -3.13 3.38 1.51
CA LEU A 76 -4.16 4.11 2.23
C LEU A 76 -4.12 3.84 3.73
N LEU A 77 -3.99 4.90 4.54
CA LEU A 77 -4.09 4.82 5.99
C LEU A 77 -5.15 5.81 6.49
N PRO A 78 -6.06 5.42 7.40
CA PRO A 78 -7.06 6.34 7.94
C PRO A 78 -6.42 7.47 8.76
N LYS A 79 -5.26 7.20 9.38
CA LYS A 79 -4.44 8.16 10.13
C LYS A 79 -2.97 7.99 9.78
N TYR A 80 -2.23 9.08 9.74
CA TYR A 80 -0.79 9.03 9.53
C TYR A 80 -0.11 8.27 10.68
N ASP A 81 0.64 7.23 10.33
CA ASP A 81 1.44 6.43 11.26
C ASP A 81 2.68 5.91 10.52
N TYR A 82 3.83 6.52 10.82
CA TYR A 82 5.12 6.14 10.22
C TYR A 82 5.47 4.66 10.48
N ASN A 83 5.22 4.16 11.69
CA ASN A 83 5.58 2.79 12.05
C ASN A 83 4.74 1.79 11.26
N LEU A 84 3.46 2.09 11.06
CA LEU A 84 2.59 1.28 10.21
C LEU A 84 3.03 1.29 8.76
N ILE A 85 3.42 2.46 8.22
CA ILE A 85 3.94 2.57 6.85
C ILE A 85 5.18 1.67 6.68
N TRP A 86 6.13 1.75 7.62
CA TRP A 86 7.31 0.89 7.63
C TRP A 86 6.93 -0.59 7.65
N GLN A 87 6.08 -1.00 8.60
CA GLN A 87 5.67 -2.39 8.78
C GLN A 87 5.00 -2.95 7.53
N VAL A 88 4.13 -2.18 6.88
CA VAL A 88 3.44 -2.62 5.65
C VAL A 88 4.46 -2.83 4.54
N ILE A 89 5.33 -1.85 4.26
CA ILE A 89 6.32 -1.94 3.18
C ILE A 89 7.35 -3.05 3.46
N GLN A 90 7.77 -3.20 4.71
CA GLN A 90 8.64 -4.30 5.14
C GLN A 90 7.97 -5.65 4.86
N GLY A 91 6.69 -5.82 5.18
CA GLY A 91 5.93 -7.02 4.89
C GLY A 91 5.88 -7.35 3.39
N LEU A 92 5.78 -6.34 2.53
CA LEU A 92 5.86 -6.53 1.07
C LEU A 92 7.23 -7.08 0.64
N CYS A 93 8.32 -6.59 1.26
CA CYS A 93 9.67 -7.07 1.00
C CYS A 93 9.87 -8.51 1.51
N ASP A 94 9.33 -8.81 2.68
CA ASP A 94 9.47 -10.14 3.29
C ASP A 94 8.80 -11.25 2.45
N GLU A 95 7.70 -10.92 1.76
CA GLU A 95 7.00 -11.79 0.81
C GLU A 95 7.71 -11.92 -0.57
N ALA A 96 8.70 -11.07 -0.85
CA ALA A 96 9.35 -10.99 -2.17
C ALA A 96 10.66 -11.79 -2.20
N GLU A 97 10.57 -13.03 -2.69
CA GLU A 97 11.74 -13.89 -2.92
C GLU A 97 11.73 -14.58 -4.30
N ALA A 98 12.88 -14.63 -4.98
CA ALA A 98 13.00 -15.26 -6.29
C ALA A 98 14.45 -15.67 -6.61
N PRO A 99 14.71 -16.47 -7.67
CA PRO A 99 16.06 -16.84 -8.07
C PRO A 99 16.97 -15.68 -8.52
N ASP A 100 16.39 -14.54 -8.89
CA ASP A 100 17.10 -13.37 -9.41
C ASP A 100 16.47 -12.06 -8.92
N TRP A 101 17.28 -11.00 -8.86
CA TRP A 101 16.86 -9.71 -8.32
C TRP A 101 15.78 -9.04 -9.17
N LYS A 102 15.84 -9.19 -10.50
CA LYS A 102 14.86 -8.59 -11.41
C LYS A 102 13.45 -9.12 -11.10
N THR A 103 13.31 -10.41 -10.81
CA THR A 103 12.05 -11.01 -10.40
C THR A 103 11.61 -10.53 -9.02
N VAL A 104 12.54 -10.37 -8.05
CA VAL A 104 12.23 -9.81 -6.72
C VAL A 104 11.74 -8.36 -6.83
N ALA A 105 12.50 -7.50 -7.51
CA ALA A 105 12.15 -6.10 -7.75
C ALA A 105 10.79 -5.97 -8.43
N SER A 106 10.53 -6.78 -9.45
CA SER A 106 9.21 -6.82 -10.11
C SER A 106 8.08 -7.23 -9.17
N ARG A 107 8.32 -8.11 -8.19
CA ARG A 107 7.32 -8.45 -7.17
C ARG A 107 7.07 -7.31 -6.20
N VAL A 108 8.11 -6.63 -5.73
CA VAL A 108 7.97 -5.45 -4.87
C VAL A 108 7.19 -4.36 -5.61
N ASP A 109 7.54 -4.08 -6.87
CA ASP A 109 6.85 -3.12 -7.73
C ASP A 109 5.40 -3.53 -8.05
N THR A 110 5.15 -4.82 -8.30
CA THR A 110 3.80 -5.33 -8.61
C THR A 110 2.92 -5.39 -7.37
N VAL A 111 3.47 -5.68 -6.19
CA VAL A 111 2.69 -5.66 -4.94
C VAL A 111 2.49 -4.22 -4.47
N ALA A 112 3.43 -3.31 -4.73
CA ALA A 112 3.18 -1.87 -4.65
C ALA A 112 2.10 -1.42 -5.65
N GLY A 113 2.12 -1.95 -6.87
CA GLY A 113 1.19 -1.63 -7.96
C GLY A 113 -0.18 -2.34 -7.87
N SER A 114 -0.28 -3.41 -7.10
CA SER A 114 -1.54 -4.09 -6.80
C SER A 114 -2.19 -3.34 -5.66
N LEU A 115 -3.32 -2.68 -5.92
CA LEU A 115 -4.17 -2.14 -4.86
C LEU A 115 -4.64 -3.30 -3.96
N LYS A 116 -3.83 -3.68 -2.97
CA LYS A 116 -4.34 -4.24 -1.73
C LYS A 116 -4.91 -3.05 -0.96
N ILE A 117 -6.11 -2.63 -1.32
CA ILE A 117 -6.90 -1.71 -0.51
C ILE A 117 -7.21 -2.45 0.80
N THR A 118 -6.34 -2.29 1.79
CA THR A 118 -6.61 -2.71 3.16
C THR A 118 -7.38 -1.59 3.83
N ILE A 119 -8.69 -1.51 3.63
CA ILE A 119 -9.53 -0.62 4.44
C ILE A 119 -9.73 -1.33 5.78
N LEU A 120 -9.11 -0.80 6.83
CA LEU A 120 -9.51 -1.09 8.19
C LEU A 120 -10.84 -0.37 8.44
N ILE A 121 -11.96 -1.06 8.18
CA ILE A 121 -13.28 -0.59 8.60
C ILE A 121 -13.49 -1.11 10.01
N GLU A 122 -13.53 -0.23 11.02
CA GLU A 122 -14.20 -0.57 12.28
C GLU A 122 -15.67 -0.81 11.96
N MET A 123 -16.07 -2.08 11.94
CA MET A 123 -17.46 -2.45 11.70
C MET A 123 -18.30 -2.04 12.91
N GLY A 124 -18.85 -0.82 12.86
CA GLY A 124 -20.06 -0.48 13.61
C GLY A 124 -21.19 -1.36 13.08
N GLY A 125 -21.78 -2.18 13.95
CA GLY A 125 -22.63 -3.32 13.60
C GLY A 125 -23.92 -2.97 12.87
N ASP A 126 -23.86 -2.81 11.55
CA ASP A 126 -25.04 -2.87 10.69
C ASP A 126 -24.81 -3.91 9.58
N SER A 127 -25.40 -5.09 9.78
CA SER A 127 -25.24 -6.28 8.94
C SER A 127 -26.07 -6.13 7.65
N ARG A 128 -25.51 -5.45 6.64
CA ARG A 128 -26.13 -5.37 5.30
C ARG A 128 -25.22 -5.71 4.12
N TYR A 129 -24.02 -6.23 4.37
CA TYR A 129 -23.15 -6.72 3.30
C TYR A 129 -23.04 -8.24 3.37
N GLY A 130 -23.38 -8.87 2.24
CA GLY A 130 -23.61 -10.31 2.07
C GLY A 130 -22.43 -11.20 2.45
N HIS A 131 -22.75 -12.49 2.64
CA HIS A 131 -21.85 -13.54 3.11
C HIS A 131 -20.48 -13.53 2.42
N ILE A 132 -19.44 -13.32 3.23
CA ILE A 132 -18.04 -13.31 2.82
C ILE A 132 -17.42 -14.65 3.22
N HIS A 133 -16.88 -15.40 2.25
CA HIS A 133 -16.10 -16.60 2.54
C HIS A 133 -14.66 -16.20 2.90
N PRO A 134 -14.16 -16.58 4.09
CA PRO A 134 -12.77 -16.33 4.45
C PRO A 134 -11.83 -17.19 3.59
N SER A 135 -10.79 -16.56 3.01
CA SER A 135 -9.68 -17.27 2.40
C SER A 135 -8.80 -17.91 3.50
N PRO A 136 -8.38 -19.18 3.35
CA PRO A 136 -7.57 -19.89 4.35
C PRO A 136 -6.19 -19.28 4.65
N ARG A 137 -5.72 -18.28 3.88
CA ARG A 137 -4.34 -17.77 3.96
C ARG A 137 -4.06 -16.72 5.04
N ASN A 138 -5.05 -16.22 5.77
CA ASN A 138 -4.89 -15.02 6.61
C ASN A 138 -5.15 -15.21 8.12
N GLN A 139 -5.07 -16.43 8.63
CA GLN A 139 -5.32 -16.69 10.05
C GLN A 139 -4.17 -16.29 11.00
N ALA A 140 -3.05 -15.77 10.48
CA ALA A 140 -1.85 -15.49 11.27
C ALA A 140 -1.78 -14.09 11.90
N TYR A 141 -2.62 -13.14 11.48
CA TYR A 141 -2.61 -11.79 12.06
C TYR A 141 -3.87 -11.60 12.91
N GLY A 142 -3.69 -11.58 14.23
CA GLY A 142 -4.73 -11.64 15.27
C GLY A 142 -5.68 -10.44 15.40
N LYS A 143 -6.12 -9.84 14.28
CA LYS A 143 -7.28 -8.95 14.21
C LYS A 143 -8.01 -9.23 12.90
N ASN A 144 -9.34 -9.29 12.95
CA ASN A 144 -10.23 -9.63 11.82
C ASN A 144 -10.01 -8.68 10.62
N LEU A 145 -9.08 -9.02 9.73
CA LEU A 145 -8.84 -8.34 8.47
C LEU A 145 -9.75 -8.97 7.40
N VAL A 146 -10.75 -8.21 6.95
CA VAL A 146 -11.60 -8.59 5.81
C VAL A 146 -11.03 -7.96 4.56
N TYR A 147 -10.66 -8.80 3.58
CA TYR A 147 -10.14 -8.35 2.29
C TYR A 147 -11.31 -8.06 1.36
N PHE A 148 -11.38 -6.86 0.80
CA PHE A 148 -12.31 -6.54 -0.29
C PHE A 148 -11.55 -6.51 -1.62
N TYR A 149 -11.95 -7.39 -2.54
CA TYR A 149 -11.57 -7.26 -3.94
C TYR A 149 -12.52 -6.23 -4.57
N ILE A 150 -12.04 -5.03 -4.86
CA ILE A 150 -12.80 -4.11 -5.72
C ILE A 150 -12.60 -4.57 -7.16
N GLN A 151 -13.61 -5.24 -7.72
CA GLN A 151 -13.67 -5.42 -9.17
C GLN A 151 -13.90 -4.05 -9.80
N VAL A 152 -12.86 -3.50 -10.44
CA VAL A 152 -13.01 -2.34 -11.32
C VAL A 152 -13.61 -2.86 -12.63
N PRO A 153 -14.85 -2.50 -13.00
CA PRO A 153 -15.41 -2.94 -14.28
C PRO A 153 -14.56 -2.38 -15.43
N PRO A 154 -14.39 -3.12 -16.54
CA PRO A 154 -13.73 -2.59 -17.72
C PRO A 154 -14.46 -1.34 -18.20
N ALA A 155 -13.71 -0.34 -18.66
CA ALA A 155 -14.22 0.98 -19.05
C ALA A 155 -15.39 0.87 -20.05
N GLY A 156 -16.62 0.89 -19.53
CA GLY A 156 -17.84 0.98 -20.30
C GLY A 156 -18.14 2.45 -20.57
N LYS A 157 -18.42 2.78 -21.84
CA LYS A 157 -18.74 4.14 -22.29
C LYS A 157 -19.84 4.74 -21.41
N ILE A 158 -19.51 5.82 -20.71
CA ILE A 158 -20.49 6.67 -20.04
C ILE A 158 -21.35 7.30 -21.14
N GLN A 159 -22.60 6.85 -21.30
CA GLN A 159 -23.61 7.64 -22.00
C GLN A 159 -24.23 8.59 -20.99
N ALA A 160 -24.04 9.89 -21.23
CA ALA A 160 -24.72 10.94 -20.51
C ALA A 160 -26.23 10.86 -20.75
N ARG A 161 -27.01 11.00 -19.68
CA ARG A 161 -28.39 11.48 -19.71
C ARG A 161 -28.52 12.63 -18.73
#